data_AF-A0A7V9SZH2-F1
#
_entry.id   AF-A0A7V9SZH2-F1
#
_cell.length_a   1.000
_cell.length_b   1.000
_cell.length_c   1.000
_cell.angle_alpha   90.00
_cell.angle_beta   90.00
_cell.angle_gamma   90.00
#
_symmetry.space_group_name_H-M   'P 1'
#
loop_
_entity.id
_entity.type
_entity.pdbx_description
1 polymer ?
#
loop_
_entity_poly.entity_id
_entity_poly.type
_entity_poly.pdbx_seq_one_letter_code
_entity_poly.pdbx_strand_id
1 'polypeptide(L)'
;MTYENEKIINCTEFESVLTDYLDGNLERATHKTVAAHALRCPLCHSLLNEVKDALSMCREIGAPKHSMAHLESRIFSLTTPEAAMNCKQFEEYLTDYLDGFLPANVFHRWERHAALCSRCTDLPGEVVRSIAACYTYKMDELSVPAGLNARILQATIGTTEAKTVRASWGSQTAEWLRGLSFPFPPLPQLAPVAMMLLFAALFFSQTVSADTSITGVYQKSFELAEQTYKQSAGMVLGDAPALDYQQKTVREPISGTYVNDEEK
;
A
#
# COMPACT_ATOMS: atom_id res chain seq x y z
N MET A 1 74.80 -43.78 27.26
CA MET A 1 74.46 -42.35 27.02
C MET A 1 74.38 -42.16 25.52
N THR A 2 73.20 -42.38 24.96
CA THR A 2 72.92 -42.19 23.53
C THR A 2 72.46 -40.75 23.35
N TYR A 3 73.36 -39.91 22.85
CA TYR A 3 73.02 -38.58 22.38
C TYR A 3 72.29 -38.75 21.05
N GLU A 4 70.97 -38.91 21.10
CA GLU A 4 70.13 -38.75 19.92
C GLU A 4 70.26 -37.30 19.47
N ASN A 5 70.83 -37.15 18.29
CA ASN A 5 71.09 -35.89 17.60
C ASN A 5 69.72 -35.20 17.38
N GLU A 6 69.38 -34.22 18.22
CA GLU A 6 68.16 -33.42 18.07
C GLU A 6 68.21 -32.74 16.69
N LYS A 7 67.43 -33.26 15.74
CA LYS A 7 67.27 -32.64 14.43
C LYS A 7 66.48 -31.35 14.61
N ILE A 8 67.19 -30.24 14.79
CA ILE A 8 66.60 -28.91 14.90
C ILE A 8 66.19 -28.45 13.50
N ILE A 9 64.88 -28.35 13.27
CA ILE A 9 64.30 -27.77 12.06
C ILE A 9 64.49 -26.25 12.09
N ASN A 10 64.80 -25.66 10.94
CA ASN A 10 64.87 -24.22 10.73
C ASN A 10 63.55 -23.68 10.11
N CYS A 11 63.35 -22.36 10.12
CA CYS A 11 62.10 -21.75 9.64
C CYS A 11 61.82 -22.03 8.15
N THR A 12 62.85 -22.12 7.31
CA THR A 12 62.71 -22.41 5.87
C THR A 12 62.29 -23.85 5.60
N GLU A 13 62.82 -24.81 6.35
CA GLU A 13 62.45 -26.22 6.29
C GLU A 13 61.01 -26.38 6.81
N PHE A 14 60.63 -25.63 7.86
CA PHE A 14 59.25 -25.60 8.37
C PHE A 14 58.24 -25.20 7.28
N GLU A 15 58.47 -24.11 6.54
CA GLU A 15 57.58 -23.67 5.46
C GLU A 15 57.44 -24.73 4.35
N SER A 16 58.54 -25.40 4.00
CA SER A 16 58.54 -26.44 2.96
C SER A 16 57.72 -27.69 3.32
N VAL A 17 57.63 -28.03 4.61
CA VAL A 17 56.89 -29.21 5.11
C VAL A 17 55.54 -28.87 5.73
N LEU A 18 55.13 -27.59 5.73
CA LEU A 18 53.91 -27.13 6.38
C LEU A 18 52.64 -27.75 5.79
N THR A 19 52.58 -27.88 4.45
CA THR A 19 51.45 -28.52 3.76
C THR A 19 51.34 -29.99 4.16
N ASP A 20 52.44 -30.75 4.09
CA ASP A 20 52.47 -32.16 4.47
C ASP A 20 52.16 -32.37 5.96
N TYR A 21 52.53 -31.40 6.81
CA TYR A 21 52.19 -31.38 8.23
C TYR A 21 50.68 -31.21 8.45
N LEU A 22 50.03 -30.28 7.74
CA LEU A 22 48.60 -30.03 7.84
C LEU A 22 47.75 -31.16 7.26
N ASP A 23 48.25 -31.81 6.21
CA ASP A 23 47.60 -32.97 5.58
C ASP A 23 47.84 -34.28 6.34
N GLY A 24 48.78 -34.29 7.30
CA GLY A 24 49.10 -35.48 8.10
C GLY A 24 49.96 -36.52 7.38
N ASN A 25 50.63 -36.14 6.30
CA ASN A 25 51.47 -37.02 5.46
C ASN A 25 52.90 -37.20 6.00
N LEU A 26 53.28 -36.48 7.07
CA LEU A 26 54.62 -36.59 7.67
C LEU A 26 54.78 -37.83 8.56
N GLU A 27 56.00 -38.36 8.59
CA GLU A 27 56.41 -39.40 9.54
C GLU A 27 56.27 -38.90 11.00
N ARG A 28 55.93 -39.80 11.94
CA ARG A 28 55.68 -39.42 13.35
C ARG A 28 56.86 -38.70 14.01
N ALA A 29 58.10 -39.02 13.61
CA ALA A 29 59.29 -38.36 14.14
C ALA A 29 59.38 -36.90 13.65
N THR A 30 59.17 -36.66 12.36
CA THR A 30 59.22 -35.31 11.77
C THR A 30 58.01 -34.46 12.16
N HIS A 31 56.84 -35.06 12.35
CA HIS A 31 55.67 -34.36 12.87
C HIS A 31 55.93 -33.78 14.28
N LYS A 32 56.66 -34.51 15.14
CA LYS A 32 57.03 -34.02 16.48
C LYS A 32 58.03 -32.87 16.43
N THR A 33 59.03 -32.93 15.55
CA THR A 33 60.03 -31.86 15.42
C THR A 33 59.43 -30.58 14.85
N VAL A 34 58.52 -30.69 13.86
CA VAL A 34 57.77 -29.55 13.31
C VAL A 34 56.85 -28.93 14.36
N ALA A 35 56.12 -29.74 15.13
CA ALA A 35 55.29 -29.25 16.23
C ALA A 35 56.12 -28.56 17.33
N ALA A 36 57.27 -29.12 17.70
CA ALA A 36 58.18 -28.51 18.67
C ALA A 36 58.76 -27.18 18.16
N HIS A 37 59.09 -27.09 16.87
CA HIS A 37 59.53 -25.84 16.24
C HIS A 37 58.43 -24.78 16.24
N ALA A 38 57.20 -25.13 15.86
CA ALA A 38 56.06 -24.23 15.87
C ALA A 38 55.78 -23.67 17.28
N LEU A 39 55.97 -24.45 18.34
CA LEU A 39 55.80 -23.96 19.72
C LEU A 39 56.94 -23.06 20.20
N ARG A 40 58.14 -23.19 19.62
CA ARG A 40 59.34 -22.47 20.06
C ARG A 40 59.59 -21.19 19.26
N CYS A 41 59.15 -21.13 18.01
CA CYS A 41 59.30 -19.99 17.11
C CYS A 41 57.96 -19.24 16.95
N PRO A 42 57.82 -18.00 17.44
CA PRO A 42 56.55 -17.27 17.38
C PRO A 42 56.10 -16.93 15.94
N LEU A 43 57.04 -16.77 15.01
CA LEU A 43 56.74 -16.50 13.60
C LEU A 43 56.14 -17.72 12.89
N CYS A 44 56.72 -18.90 13.11
CA CYS A 44 56.20 -20.13 12.53
C CYS A 44 54.88 -20.54 13.21
N HIS A 45 54.71 -20.21 14.49
CA HIS A 45 53.44 -20.38 15.19
C HIS A 45 52.31 -19.54 14.59
N SER A 46 52.56 -18.25 14.33
CA SER A 46 51.55 -17.38 13.73
C SER A 46 51.18 -17.84 12.32
N LEU A 47 52.18 -18.19 11.49
CA LEU A 47 51.95 -18.73 10.16
C LEU A 47 51.09 -20.01 10.19
N LEU A 48 51.38 -20.94 11.10
CA LEU A 48 50.61 -22.17 11.24
C LEU A 48 49.14 -21.89 11.59
N ASN A 49 48.89 -20.92 12.47
CA ASN A 49 47.53 -20.56 12.85
C ASN A 49 46.80 -19.83 11.73
N GLU A 50 47.46 -18.89 11.03
CA GLU A 50 46.89 -18.21 9.87
C GLU A 50 46.45 -19.20 8.79
N VAL A 51 47.27 -20.20 8.48
CA VAL A 51 46.92 -21.22 7.48
C VAL A 51 45.79 -22.13 7.99
N LYS A 52 45.78 -22.49 9.29
CA LYS A 52 44.67 -23.26 9.89
C LYS A 52 43.34 -22.49 9.85
N ASP A 53 43.37 -21.20 10.13
CA ASP A 53 42.21 -20.32 10.07
C ASP A 53 41.74 -20.14 8.62
N ALA A 54 42.65 -20.01 7.67
CA ALA A 54 42.30 -20.01 6.26
C ALA A 54 41.62 -21.31 5.82
N LEU A 55 42.14 -22.46 6.27
CA LEU A 55 41.55 -23.76 5.98
C LEU A 55 40.19 -23.96 6.64
N SER A 56 39.96 -23.46 7.86
CA SER A 56 38.65 -23.53 8.50
C SER A 56 37.63 -22.66 7.76
N MET A 57 38.00 -21.43 7.36
CA MET A 57 37.17 -20.57 6.52
C MET A 57 36.82 -21.25 5.20
N CYS A 58 37.79 -21.86 4.51
CA CYS A 58 37.54 -22.62 3.28
C CYS A 58 36.60 -23.81 3.47
N ARG A 59 36.59 -24.46 4.64
CA ARG A 59 35.65 -25.54 4.96
C ARG A 59 34.24 -25.04 5.25
N GLU A 60 34.12 -23.84 5.84
CA GLU A 60 32.83 -23.18 6.10
C GLU A 60 32.19 -22.60 4.84
N ILE A 61 33.02 -22.21 3.86
CA ILE A 61 32.57 -21.94 2.49
C ILE A 61 32.17 -23.28 1.86
N GLY A 62 30.99 -23.77 2.24
CA GLY A 62 30.43 -25.01 1.73
C GLY A 62 30.48 -25.04 0.20
N ALA A 63 30.78 -26.22 -0.35
CA ALA A 63 30.86 -26.44 -1.78
C ALA A 63 29.66 -25.76 -2.47
N PRO A 64 29.89 -24.99 -3.56
CA PRO A 64 28.81 -24.31 -4.24
C PRO A 64 27.76 -25.35 -4.61
N LYS A 65 26.52 -25.17 -4.12
CA LYS A 65 25.40 -26.03 -4.50
C LYS A 65 25.26 -25.89 -6.01
N HIS A 66 25.70 -26.90 -6.75
CA HIS A 66 25.51 -26.94 -8.19
C HIS A 66 24.00 -26.86 -8.45
N SER A 67 23.55 -25.80 -9.12
CA SER A 67 22.13 -25.64 -9.46
C SER A 67 21.74 -26.73 -10.46
N MET A 68 20.86 -27.64 -10.06
CA MET A 68 20.32 -28.69 -10.93
C MET A 68 19.36 -28.12 -12.00
N ALA A 69 19.13 -26.80 -12.02
CA ALA A 69 18.26 -26.09 -12.95
C ALA A 69 18.48 -26.48 -14.44
N HIS A 70 19.73 -26.68 -14.84
CA HIS A 70 20.04 -27.12 -16.22
C HIS A 70 19.59 -28.56 -16.51
N LEU A 71 19.73 -29.47 -15.55
CA LEU A 71 19.25 -30.85 -15.71
C LEU A 71 17.73 -30.88 -15.66
N GLU A 72 17.11 -30.09 -14.79
CA GLU A 72 15.66 -29.94 -14.71
C GLU A 72 15.07 -29.38 -16.01
N SER A 73 15.63 -28.30 -16.56
CA SER A 73 15.18 -27.74 -17.83
C SER A 73 15.27 -28.75 -18.98
N ARG A 74 16.35 -29.55 -19.00
CA ARG A 74 16.55 -30.59 -20.00
C ARG A 74 15.56 -31.75 -19.84
N ILE A 75 15.31 -32.20 -18.62
CA ILE A 75 14.30 -33.24 -18.34
C ILE A 75 12.92 -32.74 -18.76
N PHE A 76 12.52 -31.52 -18.38
CA PHE A 76 11.22 -30.95 -18.75
C PHE A 76 11.05 -30.79 -20.26
N SER A 77 12.09 -30.36 -20.97
CA SER A 77 12.05 -30.25 -22.42
C SER A 77 11.83 -31.61 -23.10
N LEU A 78 12.31 -32.69 -22.49
CA LEU A 78 12.18 -34.05 -23.00
C LEU A 78 10.86 -34.72 -22.59
N THR A 79 10.31 -34.41 -21.41
CA THR A 79 9.12 -35.08 -20.87
C THR A 79 7.83 -34.31 -21.09
N THR A 80 7.88 -32.99 -21.29
CA THR A 80 6.68 -32.13 -21.45
C THR A 80 6.92 -30.99 -22.46
N PRO A 81 7.12 -31.30 -23.75
CA PRO A 81 7.50 -30.29 -24.76
C PRO A 81 6.43 -29.21 -24.97
N GLU A 82 5.15 -29.52 -24.78
CA GLU A 82 4.04 -28.54 -24.88
C GLU A 82 4.12 -27.45 -23.80
N ALA A 83 4.68 -27.78 -22.63
CA ALA A 83 4.91 -26.83 -21.55
C ALA A 83 6.25 -26.09 -21.69
N ALA A 84 7.17 -26.60 -22.52
CA ALA A 84 8.47 -26.00 -22.73
C ALA A 84 8.37 -24.75 -23.61
N MET A 85 9.18 -23.74 -23.28
CA MET A 85 9.37 -22.52 -24.07
C MET A 85 10.84 -22.50 -24.50
N ASN A 86 11.12 -22.04 -25.72
CA ASN A 86 12.49 -21.84 -26.18
C ASN A 86 12.98 -20.41 -25.85
N CYS A 87 14.29 -20.20 -25.84
CA CYS A 87 14.87 -18.89 -25.46
C CYS A 87 14.43 -17.75 -26.40
N LYS A 88 14.18 -18.03 -27.68
CA LYS A 88 13.72 -17.02 -28.63
C LYS A 88 12.30 -16.54 -28.30
N GLN A 89 11.39 -17.47 -28.01
CA GLN A 89 10.04 -17.17 -27.55
C GLN A 89 10.05 -16.44 -26.20
N PHE A 90 10.98 -16.80 -25.32
CA PHE A 90 11.16 -16.10 -24.04
C PHE A 90 11.51 -14.63 -24.23
N GLU A 91 12.46 -14.34 -25.11
CA GLU A 91 12.88 -12.97 -25.45
C GLU A 91 11.77 -12.19 -26.17
N GLU A 92 10.99 -12.84 -27.05
CA GLU A 92 9.85 -12.22 -27.73
C GLU A 92 8.78 -11.71 -26.74
N TYR A 93 8.56 -12.44 -25.63
CA TYR A 93 7.60 -12.07 -24.58
C TYR A 93 8.21 -11.23 -23.44
N LEU A 94 9.51 -10.91 -23.51
CA LEU A 94 10.19 -10.19 -22.41
C LEU A 94 9.57 -8.82 -22.16
N THR A 95 9.32 -8.04 -23.22
CA THR A 95 8.72 -6.72 -23.09
C THR A 95 7.27 -6.82 -22.61
N ASP A 96 6.47 -7.74 -23.17
CA ASP A 96 5.09 -7.97 -22.73
C ASP A 96 5.01 -8.36 -21.25
N TYR A 97 6.00 -9.11 -20.74
CA TYR A 97 6.13 -9.41 -19.32
C TYR A 97 6.44 -8.16 -18.49
N LEU A 98 7.44 -7.36 -18.90
CA LEU A 98 7.84 -6.15 -18.18
C LEU A 98 6.75 -5.06 -18.15
N ASP A 99 5.96 -4.98 -19.21
CA ASP A 99 4.83 -4.06 -19.32
C ASP A 99 3.56 -4.59 -18.62
N GLY A 100 3.54 -5.86 -18.21
CA GLY A 100 2.42 -6.50 -17.51
C GLY A 100 1.28 -6.96 -18.44
N PHE A 101 1.53 -7.12 -19.74
CA PHE A 101 0.56 -7.56 -20.74
C PHE A 101 0.64 -9.06 -21.09
N LEU A 102 1.54 -9.80 -20.45
CA LEU A 102 1.74 -11.22 -20.76
C LEU A 102 0.48 -12.07 -20.43
N PRO A 103 -0.10 -12.80 -21.40
CA PRO A 103 -1.26 -13.65 -21.16
C PRO A 103 -1.00 -14.76 -20.13
N ALA A 104 -1.99 -15.06 -19.28
CA ALA A 104 -1.86 -16.02 -18.18
C ALA A 104 -1.45 -17.44 -18.64
N ASN A 105 -1.88 -17.87 -19.83
CA ASN A 105 -1.50 -19.16 -20.42
C ASN A 105 0.00 -19.25 -20.81
N VAL A 106 0.65 -18.11 -21.02
CA VAL A 106 2.08 -18.01 -21.35
C VAL A 106 2.92 -17.69 -20.12
N PHE A 107 2.35 -16.94 -19.17
CA PHE A 107 3.01 -16.47 -17.95
C PHE A 107 3.76 -17.57 -17.19
N HIS A 108 3.08 -18.66 -16.81
CA HIS A 108 3.72 -19.73 -16.04
C HIS A 108 4.81 -20.49 -16.81
N ARG A 109 4.72 -20.53 -18.15
CA ARG A 109 5.75 -21.14 -18.99
C ARG A 109 6.97 -20.23 -19.09
N TRP A 110 6.73 -18.93 -19.19
CA TRP A 110 7.75 -17.89 -19.21
C TRP A 110 8.53 -17.82 -17.89
N GLU A 111 7.83 -17.74 -16.75
CA GLU A 111 8.46 -17.71 -15.42
C GLU A 111 9.31 -18.95 -15.16
N ARG A 112 8.80 -20.13 -15.57
CA ARG A 112 9.55 -21.38 -15.46
C ARG A 112 10.80 -21.38 -16.34
N HIS A 113 10.73 -20.82 -17.56
CA HIS A 113 11.90 -20.71 -18.42
C HIS A 113 12.95 -19.77 -17.81
N ALA A 114 12.53 -18.63 -17.24
CA ALA A 114 13.42 -17.75 -16.50
C ALA A 114 14.11 -18.50 -15.35
N ALA A 115 13.37 -19.25 -14.54
CA ALA A 115 13.93 -19.94 -13.38
C ALA A 115 14.88 -21.11 -13.73
N LEU A 116 14.65 -21.79 -14.85
CA LEU A 116 15.38 -23.03 -15.19
C LEU A 116 16.49 -22.84 -16.24
N CYS A 117 16.40 -21.80 -17.08
CA CYS A 117 17.37 -21.57 -18.15
C CYS A 117 18.51 -20.68 -17.66
N SER A 118 19.73 -21.23 -17.60
CA SER A 118 20.92 -20.48 -17.19
C SER A 118 21.27 -19.28 -18.09
N ARG A 119 20.77 -19.25 -19.33
CA ARG A 119 20.97 -18.13 -20.26
C ARG A 119 19.97 -17.00 -20.04
N CYS A 120 18.75 -17.33 -19.61
CA CYS A 120 17.63 -16.39 -19.56
C CYS A 120 17.26 -15.96 -18.13
N THR A 121 17.78 -16.64 -17.10
CA THR A 121 17.49 -16.35 -15.69
C THR A 121 17.79 -14.90 -15.29
N ASP A 122 18.92 -14.35 -15.76
CA ASP A 122 19.36 -13.01 -15.35
C ASP A 122 18.84 -11.91 -16.29
N LEU A 123 18.37 -12.28 -17.48
CA LEU A 123 18.00 -11.34 -18.54
C LEU A 123 16.91 -10.34 -18.13
N PRO A 124 15.78 -10.75 -17.48
CA PRO A 124 14.78 -9.79 -17.02
C PRO A 124 15.34 -8.79 -16.01
N GLY A 125 16.19 -9.26 -15.08
CA GLY A 125 16.82 -8.40 -14.09
C GLY A 125 17.84 -7.44 -14.69
N GLU A 126 18.57 -7.84 -15.73
CA GLU A 126 19.47 -6.95 -16.49
C GLU A 126 18.71 -5.86 -17.24
N VAL A 127 17.59 -6.20 -17.88
CA VAL A 127 16.76 -5.22 -18.58
C VAL A 127 16.12 -4.25 -17.60
N VAL A 128 15.56 -4.72 -16.47
CA VAL A 128 15.00 -3.83 -15.43
C VAL A 128 16.06 -2.88 -14.86
N ARG A 129 17.28 -3.36 -14.59
CA ARG A 129 18.38 -2.50 -14.12
C ARG A 129 18.78 -1.45 -15.17
N SER A 130 18.80 -1.84 -16.44
CA SER A 130 19.10 -0.93 -17.55
C SER A 130 18.02 0.15 -17.71
N ILE A 131 16.75 -0.24 -17.59
CA ILE A 131 15.60 0.67 -17.59
C ILE A 131 15.68 1.63 -16.39
N ALA A 132 15.96 1.12 -15.19
CA ALA A 132 16.11 1.93 -13.99
C ALA A 132 17.23 2.97 -14.14
N ALA A 133 18.37 2.60 -14.75
CA ALA A 133 19.43 3.54 -15.07
C ALA A 133 18.96 4.63 -16.05
N CYS A 134 18.16 4.27 -17.06
CA CYS A 134 17.56 5.28 -17.94
C CYS A 134 16.62 6.24 -17.18
N TYR A 135 15.81 5.74 -16.25
CA TYR A 135 14.92 6.58 -15.45
C TYR A 135 15.67 7.56 -14.55
N THR A 136 16.77 7.13 -13.92
CA THR A 136 17.55 7.99 -13.03
C THR A 136 18.32 9.09 -13.75
N TYR A 137 18.79 8.84 -14.97
CA TYR A 137 19.61 9.81 -15.71
C TYR A 137 18.83 10.70 -16.68
N LYS A 138 17.65 10.28 -17.16
CA LYS A 138 16.95 10.97 -18.27
C LYS A 138 15.57 11.50 -17.93
N MET A 139 15.01 11.23 -16.76
CA MET A 139 13.69 11.75 -16.41
C MET A 139 13.81 12.98 -15.50
N ASP A 140 13.15 14.05 -15.93
CA ASP A 140 12.91 15.21 -15.08
C ASP A 140 11.97 14.78 -13.94
N GLU A 141 12.37 15.05 -12.70
CA GLU A 141 11.58 14.72 -11.53
C GLU A 141 10.31 15.58 -11.52
N LEU A 142 9.15 14.96 -11.77
CA LEU A 142 7.87 15.65 -11.63
C LEU A 142 7.68 16.01 -10.16
N SER A 143 7.22 17.24 -9.91
CA SER A 143 6.93 17.70 -8.56
C SER A 143 5.89 16.79 -7.90
N VAL A 144 6.28 16.17 -6.79
CA VAL A 144 5.37 15.33 -6.01
C VAL A 144 4.26 16.22 -5.41
N PRO A 145 2.98 15.82 -5.50
CA PRO A 145 1.88 16.54 -4.87
C PRO A 145 2.12 16.72 -3.37
N ALA A 146 1.85 17.93 -2.86
CA ALA A 146 2.06 18.26 -1.45
C ALA A 146 1.34 17.26 -0.53
N GLY A 147 2.08 16.71 0.44
CA GLY A 147 1.54 15.77 1.44
C GLY A 147 1.40 14.31 0.98
N LEU A 148 1.80 13.94 -0.24
CA LEU A 148 1.77 12.53 -0.69
C LEU A 148 2.66 11.64 0.20
N ASN A 149 3.85 12.11 0.54
CA ASN A 149 4.76 11.45 1.46
C ASN A 149 4.12 11.19 2.84
N ALA A 150 3.41 12.18 3.40
CA ALA A 150 2.71 12.03 4.68
C ALA A 150 1.58 10.99 4.60
N ARG A 151 0.83 10.97 3.48
CA ARG A 151 -0.24 10.00 3.23
C ARG A 151 0.30 8.58 3.05
N ILE A 152 1.41 8.40 2.34
CA ILE A 152 2.08 7.10 2.19
C ILE A 152 2.55 6.61 3.55
N LEU A 153 3.26 7.46 4.31
CA LEU A 153 3.73 7.13 5.66
C LEU A 153 2.57 6.71 6.57
N GLN A 154 1.44 7.44 6.55
CA GLN A 154 0.26 7.07 7.31
C GLN A 154 -0.34 5.71 6.88
N ALA A 155 -0.25 5.34 5.60
CA ALA A 155 -0.76 4.07 5.08
C ALA A 155 0.21 2.88 5.29
N THR A 156 1.52 3.12 5.35
CA THR A 156 2.54 2.07 5.44
C THR A 156 3.11 1.87 6.84
N ILE A 157 3.02 2.87 7.73
CA ILE A 157 3.30 2.67 9.14
C ILE A 157 2.15 1.81 9.66
N GLY A 158 2.44 0.53 9.94
CA GLY A 158 1.50 -0.50 10.39
C GLY A 158 0.81 -0.22 11.74
N THR A 159 0.60 1.04 12.11
CA THR A 159 -0.37 1.45 13.10
C THR A 159 -1.77 1.29 12.50
N THR A 160 -2.21 0.04 12.39
CA THR A 160 -3.64 -0.28 12.48
C THR A 160 -4.11 -0.05 13.91
N GLU A 161 -3.93 1.15 14.45
CA GLU A 161 -5.07 1.79 15.09
C GLU A 161 -5.72 2.57 13.97
N ALA A 162 -6.51 1.84 13.18
CA ALA A 162 -7.71 2.41 12.62
C ALA A 162 -8.37 3.11 13.79
N LYS A 163 -8.25 4.44 13.83
CA LYS A 163 -8.88 5.29 14.81
C LYS A 163 -10.37 5.07 14.62
N THR A 164 -10.88 4.04 15.28
CA THR A 164 -12.26 3.84 15.69
C THR A 164 -12.63 4.89 16.72
N VAL A 165 -12.17 6.14 16.55
CA VAL A 165 -13.01 7.26 16.88
C VAL A 165 -14.03 7.28 15.74
N ARG A 166 -15.07 6.46 15.92
CA ARG A 166 -16.41 6.72 15.42
C ARG A 166 -16.54 8.23 15.35
N ALA A 167 -16.41 8.79 14.14
CA ALA A 167 -16.61 10.20 13.92
C ALA A 167 -18.02 10.44 14.45
N SER A 168 -18.09 11.10 15.60
CA SER A 168 -19.36 11.49 16.21
C SER A 168 -20.13 12.16 15.10
N TRP A 169 -21.39 11.79 14.91
CA TRP A 169 -22.21 12.27 13.80
C TRP A 169 -22.16 13.81 13.69
N GLY A 170 -21.86 14.51 14.80
CA GLY A 170 -21.59 15.95 14.86
C GLY A 170 -20.30 16.45 14.19
N SER A 171 -19.24 15.64 14.03
CA SER A 171 -18.02 16.05 13.32
C SER A 171 -18.16 15.94 11.80
N GLN A 172 -18.94 14.97 11.30
CA GLN A 172 -19.28 14.87 9.88
C GLN A 172 -20.21 16.00 9.42
N THR A 173 -21.16 16.43 10.27
CA THR A 173 -22.01 17.60 9.97
C THR A 173 -21.25 18.92 10.10
N ALA A 174 -20.31 19.04 11.03
CA ALA A 174 -19.48 20.24 11.16
C ALA A 174 -18.53 20.44 9.96
N GLU A 175 -17.97 19.38 9.40
CA GLU A 175 -17.16 19.46 8.17
C GLU A 175 -18.02 19.78 6.94
N TRP A 176 -19.24 19.23 6.85
CA TRP A 176 -20.20 19.58 5.79
C TRP A 176 -20.66 21.05 5.88
N LEU A 177 -20.92 21.57 7.09
CA LEU A 177 -21.24 22.98 7.33
C LEU A 177 -20.05 23.93 7.09
N ARG A 178 -18.82 23.47 7.32
CA ARG A 178 -17.61 24.21 6.94
C ARG A 178 -17.41 24.23 5.42
N GLY A 179 -17.78 23.16 4.72
CA GLY A 179 -17.76 23.12 3.25
C GLY A 179 -18.80 24.02 2.58
N LEU A 180 -19.88 24.35 3.30
CA LEU A 180 -20.94 25.27 2.86
C LEU A 180 -20.74 26.72 3.32
N SER A 181 -19.76 26.99 4.19
CA SER A 181 -19.39 28.36 4.55
C SER A 181 -18.54 28.98 3.44
N PHE A 182 -19.22 29.73 2.57
CA PHE A 182 -18.59 30.57 1.55
C PHE A 182 -17.49 31.48 2.15
N PRO A 183 -16.39 31.73 1.43
CA PRO A 183 -15.24 32.50 1.92
C PRO A 183 -15.54 34.00 1.85
N PHE A 184 -16.38 34.50 2.74
CA PHE A 184 -16.56 35.95 2.93
C PHE A 184 -16.25 36.29 4.38
N PRO A 185 -15.18 37.08 4.67
CA PRO A 185 -14.97 37.59 6.02
C PRO A 185 -16.19 38.46 6.40
N PRO A 186 -16.78 38.28 7.60
CA PRO A 186 -17.90 39.10 8.03
C PRO A 186 -17.41 40.52 8.34
N LEU A 187 -17.45 41.38 7.33
CA LEU A 187 -17.35 42.83 7.52
C LEU A 187 -18.68 43.29 8.16
N PRO A 188 -18.66 43.99 9.32
CA PRO A 188 -19.86 44.32 10.08
C PRO A 188 -20.89 45.20 9.33
N GLN A 189 -20.48 45.79 8.21
CA GLN A 189 -21.32 46.63 7.35
C GLN A 189 -22.25 45.85 6.40
N LEU A 190 -22.05 44.54 6.19
CA LEU A 190 -22.87 43.73 5.26
C LEU A 190 -23.97 42.92 5.95
N ALA A 191 -24.01 42.92 7.29
CA ALA A 191 -25.03 42.23 8.08
C ALA A 191 -26.49 42.64 7.75
N PRO A 192 -26.83 43.93 7.56
CA PRO A 192 -28.21 44.30 7.25
C PRO A 192 -28.64 43.87 5.84
N VAL A 193 -27.72 43.85 4.87
CA VAL A 193 -27.98 43.43 3.49
C VAL A 193 -28.19 41.92 3.42
N ALA A 194 -27.39 41.14 4.15
CA ALA A 194 -27.56 39.70 4.27
C ALA A 194 -28.91 39.34 4.95
N MET A 195 -29.31 40.11 5.95
CA MET A 195 -30.60 39.92 6.62
C MET A 195 -31.78 40.23 5.69
N MET A 196 -31.72 41.32 4.91
CA MET A 196 -32.74 41.60 3.89
C MET A 196 -32.82 40.53 2.80
N LEU A 197 -31.68 39.98 2.36
CA LEU A 197 -31.65 38.89 1.38
C LEU A 197 -32.22 37.57 1.94
N LEU A 198 -31.95 37.25 3.20
CA LEU A 198 -32.55 36.08 3.87
C LEU A 198 -34.07 36.25 4.03
N PHE A 199 -34.54 37.45 4.39
CA PHE A 199 -35.97 37.74 4.45
C PHE A 199 -36.63 37.67 3.07
N ALA A 200 -35.99 38.20 2.03
CA ALA A 200 -36.49 38.06 0.66
C ALA A 200 -36.55 36.60 0.23
N ALA A 201 -35.50 35.81 0.49
CA ALA A 201 -35.45 34.38 0.17
C ALA A 201 -36.51 33.57 0.94
N LEU A 202 -36.79 33.91 2.20
CA LEU A 202 -37.88 33.30 2.98
C LEU A 202 -39.26 33.68 2.44
N PHE A 203 -39.47 34.92 2.00
CA PHE A 203 -40.71 35.32 1.36
C PHE A 203 -40.91 34.61 0.02
N PHE A 204 -39.86 34.51 -0.80
CA PHE A 204 -39.91 33.78 -2.06
C PHE A 204 -40.14 32.28 -1.84
N SER A 205 -39.51 31.64 -0.84
CA SER A 205 -39.71 30.21 -0.58
C SER A 205 -41.10 29.88 -0.04
N GLN A 206 -41.74 30.78 0.71
CA GLN A 206 -43.14 30.61 1.16
C GLN A 206 -44.15 30.79 0.02
N THR A 207 -43.79 31.52 -1.05
CA THR A 207 -44.68 31.76 -2.22
C THR A 207 -44.49 30.75 -3.37
N VAL A 208 -43.44 29.93 -3.33
CA VAL A 208 -43.07 29.01 -4.42
C VAL A 208 -43.07 27.57 -3.90
N SER A 209 -44.24 26.98 -3.71
CA SER A 209 -44.35 25.54 -3.39
C SER A 209 -45.64 24.87 -3.90
N ALA A 210 -46.29 25.37 -4.95
CA ALA A 210 -47.40 24.60 -5.55
C ALA A 210 -47.40 24.52 -7.08
N ASP A 211 -47.03 25.55 -7.84
CA ASP A 211 -46.97 25.43 -9.31
C ASP A 211 -45.90 26.37 -9.87
N THR A 212 -44.87 25.82 -10.50
CA THR A 212 -43.83 26.58 -11.23
C THR A 212 -44.38 27.20 -12.53
N SER A 213 -45.42 28.03 -12.41
CA SER A 213 -45.89 28.90 -13.48
C SER A 213 -46.11 30.32 -12.95
N ILE A 214 -45.51 31.29 -13.63
CA ILE A 214 -45.65 32.73 -13.33
C ILE A 214 -47.13 33.13 -13.41
N THR A 215 -47.91 32.50 -14.29
CA THR A 215 -49.35 32.69 -14.44
C THR A 215 -50.15 32.29 -13.20
N GLY A 216 -49.76 31.20 -12.52
CA GLY A 216 -50.40 30.76 -11.27
C GLY A 216 -50.23 31.75 -10.11
N VAL A 217 -49.07 32.43 -10.05
CA VAL A 217 -48.80 33.47 -9.05
C VAL A 217 -49.68 34.69 -9.28
N TYR A 218 -49.82 35.14 -10.53
CA TYR A 218 -50.72 36.26 -10.86
C TYR A 218 -52.18 35.93 -10.55
N GLN A 219 -52.64 34.72 -10.91
CA GLN A 219 -54.01 34.30 -10.67
C GLN A 219 -54.32 34.19 -9.16
N LYS A 220 -53.42 33.59 -8.37
CA LYS A 220 -53.53 33.54 -6.90
C LYS A 220 -53.48 34.93 -6.26
N SER A 221 -52.66 35.84 -6.78
CA SER A 221 -52.60 37.22 -6.26
C SER A 221 -53.90 37.99 -6.51
N PHE A 222 -54.53 37.78 -7.67
CA PHE A 222 -55.82 38.38 -7.99
C PHE A 222 -56.94 37.82 -7.12
N GLU A 223 -56.94 36.50 -6.91
CA GLU A 223 -57.92 35.80 -6.08
C GLU A 223 -57.80 36.22 -4.61
N LEU A 224 -56.57 36.35 -4.10
CA LEU A 224 -56.31 36.84 -2.74
C LEU A 224 -56.68 38.32 -2.58
N ALA A 225 -56.39 39.15 -3.59
CA ALA A 225 -56.79 40.56 -3.61
C ALA A 225 -58.32 40.72 -3.65
N GLU A 226 -59.03 39.87 -4.39
CA GLU A 226 -60.50 39.85 -4.40
C GLU A 226 -61.06 39.43 -3.03
N GLN A 227 -60.45 38.44 -2.36
CA GLN A 227 -60.86 38.02 -1.01
C GLN A 227 -60.61 39.12 0.03
N THR A 228 -59.45 39.77 0.00
CA THR A 228 -59.17 40.90 0.90
C THR A 228 -60.04 42.10 0.58
N TYR A 229 -60.36 42.36 -0.69
CA TYR A 229 -61.31 43.40 -1.08
C TYR A 229 -62.72 43.07 -0.60
N LYS A 230 -63.20 41.83 -0.74
CA LYS A 230 -64.51 41.40 -0.20
C LYS A 230 -64.55 41.44 1.33
N GLN A 231 -63.47 41.06 2.00
CA GLN A 231 -63.37 41.09 3.46
C GLN A 231 -63.29 42.52 4.00
N SER A 232 -62.54 43.41 3.34
CA SER A 232 -62.46 44.83 3.70
C SER A 232 -63.71 45.60 3.30
N ALA A 233 -64.30 45.31 2.14
CA ALA A 233 -65.60 45.84 1.74
C ALA A 233 -66.72 45.35 2.67
N GLY A 234 -66.69 44.10 3.14
CA GLY A 234 -67.63 43.61 4.15
C GLY A 234 -67.47 44.29 5.50
N MET A 235 -66.23 44.58 5.92
CA MET A 235 -65.96 45.34 7.16
C MET A 235 -66.34 46.83 7.05
N VAL A 236 -66.23 47.44 5.87
CA VAL A 236 -66.53 48.87 5.64
C VAL A 236 -67.99 49.11 5.27
N LEU A 237 -68.63 48.19 4.56
CA LEU A 237 -70.03 48.30 4.11
C LEU A 237 -71.02 47.60 5.06
N GLY A 238 -70.55 46.99 6.13
CA GLY A 238 -71.39 46.57 7.26
C GLY A 238 -72.33 45.39 6.99
N ASP A 239 -72.06 44.57 5.98
CA ASP A 239 -72.84 43.36 5.72
C ASP A 239 -72.08 42.11 6.23
N ALA A 240 -72.55 41.58 7.36
CA ALA A 240 -72.16 40.26 7.85
C ALA A 240 -72.85 39.18 7.01
N PRO A 241 -72.15 38.08 6.66
CA PRO A 241 -72.66 36.81 7.16
C PRO A 241 -71.61 35.75 7.54
N ALA A 242 -72.03 34.96 8.53
CA ALA A 242 -71.80 33.53 8.76
C ALA A 242 -70.36 33.01 8.88
N LEU A 243 -69.93 32.88 10.14
CA LEU A 243 -68.92 31.92 10.57
C LEU A 243 -69.41 30.49 10.28
N ASP A 244 -68.74 29.77 9.39
CA ASP A 244 -68.78 28.31 9.35
C ASP A 244 -67.39 27.77 9.72
N TYR A 245 -67.31 27.24 10.94
CA TYR A 245 -66.13 26.57 11.50
C TYR A 245 -66.34 25.07 11.29
N GLN A 246 -65.81 24.52 10.20
CA GLN A 246 -65.63 23.05 10.07
C GLN A 246 -64.20 22.70 9.68
N GLN A 247 -63.30 22.77 10.67
CA GLN A 247 -62.04 22.04 10.63
C GLN A 247 -62.31 20.59 11.04
N LYS A 248 -62.55 19.72 10.05
CA LYS A 248 -62.71 18.27 10.23
C LYS A 248 -61.35 17.66 10.61
N THR A 249 -61.10 17.53 11.91
CA THR A 249 -60.03 16.68 12.45
C THR A 249 -60.43 15.21 12.31
N VAL A 250 -59.83 14.48 11.36
CA VAL A 250 -59.84 13.01 11.39
C VAL A 250 -58.58 12.58 12.15
N ARG A 251 -58.72 12.33 13.44
CA ARG A 251 -57.76 11.54 14.23
C ARG A 251 -58.13 10.07 14.05
N GLU A 252 -57.20 9.26 13.56
CA GLU A 252 -57.31 7.81 13.60
C GLU A 252 -57.24 7.33 15.06
N PRO A 253 -58.13 6.41 15.51
CA PRO A 253 -58.06 5.88 16.85
C PRO A 253 -56.93 4.85 16.97
N ILE A 254 -56.03 5.14 17.90
CA ILE A 254 -54.91 4.31 18.33
C ILE A 254 -55.47 3.07 19.04
N SER A 255 -55.39 1.90 18.40
CA SER A 255 -55.72 0.63 19.03
C SER A 255 -54.51 0.15 19.82
N GLY A 256 -54.52 0.37 21.14
CA GLY A 256 -53.56 -0.19 22.08
C GLY A 256 -54.08 -1.52 22.61
N THR A 257 -53.36 -2.60 22.31
CA THR A 257 -53.56 -3.91 22.94
C THR A 257 -52.89 -3.92 24.31
N TYR A 258 -53.70 -4.00 25.36
CA TYR A 258 -53.23 -4.36 26.71
C TYR A 258 -53.40 -5.87 26.89
N VAL A 259 -52.29 -6.56 27.12
CA VAL A 259 -52.25 -7.87 27.74
C VAL A 259 -52.24 -7.65 29.24
N ASN A 260 -53.16 -8.29 29.96
CA ASN A 260 -52.96 -8.67 31.35
C ASN A 260 -53.62 -10.02 31.57
N ASP A 261 -52.78 -10.97 31.95
CA ASP A 261 -53.11 -12.28 32.49
C ASP A 261 -53.83 -12.13 33.84
N GLU A 262 -54.87 -12.94 34.09
CA GLU A 262 -54.93 -13.89 35.22
C GLU A 262 -56.34 -14.48 35.42
N GLU A 263 -56.33 -15.82 35.55
CA GLU A 263 -57.14 -16.68 36.43
C GLU A 263 -58.67 -16.75 36.28
N LYS A 264 -59.14 -17.88 35.70
CA LYS A 264 -59.88 -18.90 36.48
C LYS A 264 -59.87 -20.28 35.83
#